data_AF-A0A6C0LTH0-F1
#
_entry.id   AF-A0A6C0LTH0-F1
#
_cell.length_a   1.000
_cell.length_b   1.000
_cell.length_c   1.000
_cell.angle_alpha   90.00
_cell.angle_beta   90.00
_cell.angle_gamma   90.00
#
_symmetry.space_group_name_H-M   'P 1'
#
loop_
_entity.id
_entity.type
_entity.pdbx_description
1 polymer ?
#
loop_
_entity_poly.entity_id
_entity_poly.type
_entity_poly.pdbx_seq_one_letter_code
_entity_poly.pdbx_strand_id
1 'polypeptide(L)'
;MNQLHKRFLLFLIGCIGTRSLFVYLAKIANITWLNYMGYLALLPAIGFIYIYLTGSRETGPEVFGEKIWWNNLRPVHSLLYFLFAYNAIIGNRGAWIYLLIDVIIGLTSFLVYHILLRK
;
A
#
# COMPACT_ATOMS: atom_id res chain seq x y z
N MET A 1 14.56 -21.95 3.11
CA MET A 1 14.46 -20.53 3.56
C MET A 1 13.55 -20.46 4.77
N ASN A 2 14.00 -19.83 5.87
CA ASN A 2 13.23 -19.74 7.12
C ASN A 2 11.92 -18.94 6.90
N GLN A 3 10.85 -19.22 7.66
CA GLN A 3 9.52 -18.60 7.46
C GLN A 3 9.55 -17.07 7.56
N LEU A 4 10.38 -16.54 8.47
CA LEU A 4 10.62 -15.10 8.63
C LEU A 4 11.14 -14.45 7.34
N HIS A 5 12.14 -15.07 6.70
CA HIS A 5 12.71 -14.57 5.45
C HIS A 5 11.68 -14.59 4.30
N LYS A 6 10.80 -15.59 4.26
CA LYS A 6 9.70 -15.64 3.27
C LYS A 6 8.75 -14.45 3.43
N ARG A 7 8.38 -14.10 4.67
CA ARG A 7 7.49 -12.96 4.97
C ARG A 7 8.13 -11.64 4.58
N PHE A 8 9.42 -11.46 4.87
CA PHE A 8 10.16 -10.25 4.50
C PHE A 8 10.23 -10.10 2.99
N LEU A 9 10.54 -11.18 2.28
CA LEU A 9 10.62 -11.17 0.81
C LEU A 9 9.25 -10.90 0.19
N LEU A 10 8.18 -11.49 0.72
CA LEU A 10 6.82 -11.25 0.25
C LEU A 10 6.37 -9.79 0.50
N PHE A 11 6.77 -9.19 1.63
CA PHE A 11 6.49 -7.78 1.88
C PHE A 11 7.32 -6.86 0.96
N LEU A 12 8.63 -7.06 0.88
CA LEU A 12 9.52 -6.19 0.10
C LEU A 12 9.29 -6.32 -1.41
N ILE A 13 9.15 -7.52 -1.93
CA ILE A 13 8.94 -7.74 -3.37
C ILE A 13 7.45 -7.66 -3.71
N GLY A 14 6.61 -8.35 -2.95
CA GLY A 14 5.17 -8.42 -3.23
C GLY A 14 4.43 -7.13 -2.89
N CYS A 15 4.62 -6.54 -1.71
CA CYS A 15 3.90 -5.32 -1.33
C CYS A 15 4.61 -4.06 -1.83
N ILE A 16 5.86 -3.83 -1.41
CA ILE A 16 6.60 -2.62 -1.78
C ILE A 16 6.91 -2.59 -3.27
N GLY A 17 7.30 -3.73 -3.87
CA GLY A 17 7.55 -3.81 -5.31
C GLY A 17 6.32 -3.51 -6.17
N THR A 18 5.16 -4.12 -5.87
CA THR A 18 3.92 -3.85 -6.64
C THR A 18 3.43 -2.42 -6.46
N ARG A 19 3.53 -1.84 -5.26
CA ARG A 19 3.19 -0.43 -5.03
C ARG A 19 4.14 0.51 -5.76
N SER A 20 5.44 0.21 -5.79
CA SER A 20 6.43 0.99 -6.53
C SER A 20 6.18 0.94 -8.04
N LEU A 21 5.79 -0.22 -8.56
CA LEU A 21 5.34 -0.36 -9.95
C LEU A 21 4.10 0.49 -10.21
N PHE A 22 3.13 0.52 -9.30
CA PHE A 22 1.93 1.33 -9.44
C PHE A 22 2.25 2.84 -9.47
N VAL A 23 3.19 3.31 -8.64
CA VAL A 23 3.74 4.68 -8.70
C VAL A 23 4.33 4.97 -10.08
N TYR A 24 5.20 4.09 -10.56
CA TYR A 24 5.88 4.27 -11.84
C TYR A 24 4.88 4.36 -13.00
N LEU A 25 3.91 3.45 -13.05
CA LEU A 25 2.84 3.45 -14.05
C LEU A 25 2.02 4.74 -13.97
N ALA A 26 1.65 5.20 -12.77
CA ALA A 26 0.87 6.42 -12.60
C ALA A 26 1.65 7.68 -13.02
N LYS A 27 2.98 7.68 -12.84
CA LYS A 27 3.85 8.80 -13.22
C LYS A 27 3.96 8.97 -14.74
N ILE A 28 3.96 7.86 -15.50
CA ILE A 28 4.12 7.88 -16.96
C ILE A 28 2.79 7.79 -17.72
N ALA A 29 1.68 7.51 -17.04
CA ALA A 29 0.36 7.37 -17.65
C ALA A 29 -0.12 8.69 -18.29
N ASN A 30 -0.84 8.57 -19.40
CA ASN A 30 -1.62 9.69 -19.92
C ASN A 30 -2.84 9.95 -19.02
N ILE A 31 -3.50 11.10 -19.20
CA ILE A 31 -4.61 11.54 -18.32
C ILE A 31 -5.77 10.53 -18.32
N THR A 32 -6.10 9.93 -19.47
CA THR A 32 -7.19 8.95 -19.59
C THR A 32 -6.89 7.68 -18.78
N TRP A 33 -5.69 7.12 -18.94
CA TRP A 33 -5.26 5.95 -18.16
C TRP A 33 -5.12 6.28 -16.68
N LEU A 34 -4.58 7.46 -16.34
CA LEU A 34 -4.48 7.93 -14.96
C LEU A 34 -5.87 7.98 -14.31
N ASN A 35 -6.88 8.49 -15.01
CA ASN A 35 -8.25 8.54 -14.53
C ASN A 35 -8.80 7.14 -14.19
N TYR A 36 -8.63 6.17 -15.11
CA TYR A 36 -9.00 4.77 -14.85
C TYR A 36 -8.24 4.16 -13.67
N MET A 37 -6.94 4.46 -13.53
CA MET A 37 -6.14 4.04 -12.37
C MET A 37 -6.69 4.65 -11.07
N GLY A 38 -7.20 5.88 -11.12
CA GLY A 38 -7.85 6.54 -9.99
C GLY A 38 -9.10 5.78 -9.52
N TYR A 39 -10.00 5.42 -10.44
CA TYR A 39 -11.16 4.58 -10.10
C TYR A 39 -10.75 3.22 -9.55
N LEU A 40 -9.75 2.58 -10.14
CA LEU A 40 -9.23 1.29 -9.66
C LEU A 40 -8.64 1.41 -8.24
N ALA A 41 -7.98 2.52 -7.93
CA ALA A 41 -7.40 2.79 -6.61
C ALA A 41 -8.43 3.01 -5.50
N LEU A 42 -9.70 3.24 -5.82
CA LEU A 42 -10.76 3.27 -4.80
C LEU A 42 -10.98 1.90 -4.14
N LEU A 43 -10.72 0.80 -4.85
CA LEU A 43 -10.83 -0.55 -4.31
C LEU A 43 -9.90 -0.77 -3.10
N PRO A 44 -8.57 -0.55 -3.20
CA PRO A 44 -7.70 -0.63 -2.04
C PRO A 44 -7.98 0.47 -1.01
N ALA A 45 -8.39 1.68 -1.42
CA ALA A 45 -8.73 2.75 -0.48
C ALA A 45 -9.86 2.32 0.47
N ILE A 46 -10.97 1.85 -0.08
CA ILE A 46 -12.14 1.36 0.66
C ILE A 46 -11.80 0.06 1.40
N GLY A 47 -11.08 -0.86 0.75
CA GLY A 47 -10.68 -2.12 1.37
C GLY A 47 -9.86 -1.91 2.64
N PHE A 48 -8.86 -1.02 2.64
CA PHE A 48 -8.04 -0.75 3.81
C PHE A 48 -8.82 -0.17 4.98
N ILE A 49 -9.69 0.82 4.74
CA ILE A 49 -10.48 1.41 5.82
C ILE A 49 -11.56 0.46 6.33
N TYR A 50 -12.22 -0.28 5.44
CA TYR A 50 -13.23 -1.27 5.82
C TYR A 50 -12.63 -2.33 6.74
N ILE A 51 -11.49 -2.91 6.35
CA ILE A 51 -10.84 -3.94 7.15
C ILE A 51 -10.39 -3.38 8.51
N TYR A 52 -9.86 -2.15 8.55
CA TYR A 52 -9.45 -1.53 9.80
C TYR A 52 -10.64 -1.30 10.75
N LEU A 53 -11.73 -0.71 10.26
CA LEU A 53 -12.90 -0.39 11.08
C LEU A 53 -13.65 -1.63 11.57
N THR A 54 -13.70 -2.68 10.74
CA THR A 54 -14.41 -3.93 11.07
C THR A 54 -13.54 -4.93 11.84
N GLY A 55 -12.22 -4.73 11.88
CA GLY A 55 -11.29 -5.73 12.42
C GLY A 55 -11.32 -7.07 11.66
N SER A 56 -11.91 -7.11 10.46
CA SER A 56 -12.25 -8.35 9.74
C SER A 56 -11.05 -9.19 9.27
N ARG A 57 -9.82 -8.65 9.32
CA ARG A 57 -8.61 -9.37 8.92
C ARG A 57 -7.42 -9.02 9.80
N GLU A 58 -7.22 -9.81 10.85
CA GLU A 58 -6.08 -9.72 11.75
C GLU A 58 -4.87 -10.59 11.34
N THR A 59 -5.10 -11.62 10.52
CA THR A 59 -4.09 -12.53 9.98
C THR A 59 -4.22 -12.64 8.45
N GLY A 60 -3.22 -13.21 7.78
CA GLY A 60 -3.26 -13.38 6.33
C GLY A 60 -2.24 -14.40 5.80
N PRO A 61 -2.43 -14.87 4.55
CA PRO A 61 -1.45 -15.73 3.87
C PRO A 61 -0.06 -15.12 3.84
N GLU A 62 0.02 -13.78 3.77
CA GLU A 62 1.26 -13.02 3.74
C GLU A 62 2.09 -13.11 5.02
N VAL A 63 1.45 -13.44 6.13
CA VAL A 63 2.07 -13.60 7.46
C VAL A 63 2.02 -15.04 7.94
N PHE A 64 1.65 -16.00 7.08
CA PHE A 64 1.52 -17.42 7.39
C PHE A 64 0.71 -17.70 8.67
N GLY A 65 -0.38 -16.95 8.87
CA GLY A 65 -1.28 -17.12 10.02
C GLY A 65 -0.93 -16.29 11.26
N GLU A 66 0.21 -15.59 11.27
CA GLU A 66 0.53 -14.66 12.35
C GLU A 66 -0.27 -13.34 12.27
N LYS A 67 -0.19 -12.54 13.33
CA LYS A 67 -0.83 -11.22 13.38
C LYS A 67 -0.17 -10.24 12.40
N ILE A 68 -0.99 -9.49 11.68
CA ILE A 68 -0.54 -8.43 10.78
C ILE A 68 -0.09 -7.22 11.61
N TRP A 69 1.21 -6.94 11.62
CA TRP A 69 1.79 -5.85 12.44
C TRP A 69 1.43 -4.45 11.94
N TRP A 70 1.13 -4.30 10.64
CA TRP A 70 0.84 -3.01 10.00
C TRP A 70 -0.65 -2.66 9.95
N ASN A 71 -1.50 -3.33 10.74
CA ASN A 71 -2.95 -3.05 10.73
C ASN A 71 -3.26 -1.58 11.04
N ASN A 72 -2.56 -0.98 11.99
CA ASN A 72 -2.77 0.41 12.40
C ASN A 72 -2.31 1.43 11.35
N LEU A 73 -1.55 1.00 10.33
CA LEU A 73 -1.14 1.85 9.21
C LEU A 73 -2.18 1.86 8.08
N ARG A 74 -3.15 0.93 8.08
CA ARG A 74 -4.20 0.84 7.04
C ARG A 74 -4.98 2.15 6.85
N PRO A 75 -5.36 2.91 7.90
CA PRO A 75 -6.03 4.21 7.72
C PRO A 75 -5.17 5.23 6.95
N VAL A 76 -3.86 5.26 7.21
CA VAL A 76 -2.93 6.17 6.51
C VAL A 76 -2.82 5.79 5.03
N HIS A 77 -2.64 4.50 4.75
CA HIS A 77 -2.61 3.98 3.38
C HIS A 77 -3.95 4.23 2.65
N SER A 78 -5.08 4.00 3.32
CA SER A 78 -6.41 4.29 2.79
C SER A 78 -6.54 5.76 2.37
N LEU A 79 -6.17 6.69 3.26
CA LEU A 79 -6.21 8.12 2.99
C LEU A 79 -5.35 8.50 1.77
N LEU A 80 -4.12 7.98 1.68
CA LEU A 80 -3.23 8.26 0.55
C LEU A 80 -3.78 7.71 -0.77
N TYR A 81 -4.40 6.53 -0.75
CA TYR A 81 -5.07 5.96 -1.92
C TYR A 81 -6.32 6.76 -2.31
N PHE A 82 -7.09 7.30 -1.36
CA PHE A 82 -8.19 8.23 -1.67
C PHE A 82 -7.68 9.54 -2.29
N LEU A 83 -6.60 10.12 -1.75
CA LEU A 83 -5.98 11.32 -2.30
C LEU A 83 -5.43 11.09 -3.71
N PHE A 84 -4.79 9.94 -3.95
CA PHE A 84 -4.38 9.51 -5.28
C PHE A 84 -5.61 9.39 -6.20
N ALA A 85 -6.62 8.63 -5.81
CA ALA A 85 -7.81 8.38 -6.62
C ALA A 85 -8.51 9.68 -7.01
N TYR A 86 -8.74 10.57 -6.05
CA TYR A 86 -9.34 11.89 -6.29
C TYR A 86 -8.53 12.69 -7.31
N ASN A 87 -7.22 12.85 -7.09
CA ASN A 87 -6.35 13.63 -7.97
C ASN A 87 -6.23 13.01 -9.38
N ALA A 88 -6.18 11.68 -9.46
CA ALA A 88 -6.12 10.97 -10.72
C ALA A 88 -7.40 11.12 -11.55
N ILE A 89 -8.58 11.07 -10.91
CA ILE A 89 -9.90 11.24 -11.55
C ILE A 89 -10.11 12.66 -12.07
N ILE A 90 -9.60 13.69 -11.37
CA ILE A 90 -9.66 15.07 -11.88
C ILE A 90 -8.54 15.39 -12.90
N GLY A 91 -7.69 14.41 -13.24
CA GLY A 91 -6.65 14.55 -14.26
C GLY A 91 -5.36 15.23 -13.80
N ASN A 92 -5.13 15.33 -12.48
CA ASN A 92 -3.89 15.89 -11.95
C ASN A 92 -2.73 14.91 -12.16
N ARG A 93 -1.83 15.24 -13.09
CA ARG A 93 -0.62 14.45 -13.39
C ARG A 93 0.32 14.25 -12.19
N GLY A 94 0.21 15.08 -11.15
CA GLY A 94 0.97 14.94 -9.91
C GLY A 94 0.42 13.88 -8.94
N ALA A 95 -0.69 13.20 -9.27
CA ALA A 95 -1.35 12.25 -8.36
C ALA A 95 -0.41 11.14 -7.85
N TRP A 96 0.54 10.67 -8.68
CA TRP A 96 1.50 9.62 -8.32
C TRP A 96 2.32 9.93 -7.05
N ILE A 97 2.46 11.20 -6.66
CA ILE A 97 3.16 11.62 -5.43
C ILE A 97 2.50 11.00 -4.19
N TYR A 98 1.17 10.87 -4.15
CA TYR A 98 0.48 10.25 -3.02
C TYR A 98 0.82 8.76 -2.89
N LEU A 99 0.91 8.04 -4.03
CA LEU A 99 1.37 6.65 -4.05
C LEU A 99 2.85 6.53 -3.66
N LEU A 100 3.69 7.51 -4.02
CA LEU A 100 5.09 7.51 -3.61
C LEU A 100 5.23 7.64 -2.10
N ILE A 101 4.49 8.57 -1.50
CA ILE A 101 4.46 8.74 -0.05
C ILE A 101 3.98 7.45 0.63
N ASP A 102 2.98 6.78 0.07
CA ASP A 102 2.48 5.49 0.55
C ASP A 102 3.58 4.41 0.58
N VAL A 103 4.36 4.30 -0.50
CA VAL A 103 5.52 3.39 -0.59
C VAL A 103 6.57 3.71 0.47
N ILE A 104 6.92 5.00 0.62
CA ILE A 104 7.92 5.45 1.59
C ILE A 104 7.47 5.08 3.01
N ILE A 105 6.22 5.38 3.39
CA ILE A 105 5.67 5.04 4.70
C ILE A 105 5.69 3.52 4.93
N GLY A 106 5.29 2.73 3.93
CA GLY A 106 5.31 1.27 4.00
C GLY A 106 6.72 0.71 4.23
N LEU A 107 7.71 1.21 3.47
CA LEU A 107 9.09 0.78 3.59
C LEU A 107 9.71 1.22 4.92
N THR A 108 9.56 2.48 5.30
CA THR A 108 10.08 3.00 6.58
C THR A 108 9.49 2.24 7.76
N SER A 109 8.17 2.00 7.76
CA SER A 109 7.51 1.25 8.83
C SER A 109 8.04 -0.19 8.94
N PHE A 110 8.29 -0.84 7.80
CA PHE A 110 8.88 -2.18 7.77
C PHE A 110 10.30 -2.21 8.36
N LEU A 111 11.15 -1.26 7.96
CA LEU A 111 12.52 -1.15 8.49
C LEU A 111 12.51 -0.87 10.00
N VAL A 112 11.65 0.05 10.47
CA VAL A 112 11.52 0.36 11.89
C VAL A 112 11.04 -0.87 12.67
N TYR A 113 10.01 -1.56 12.20
CA TYR A 113 9.43 -2.69 12.94
C TYR A 113 10.40 -3.87 13.06
N HIS A 114 11.07 -4.27 11.97
CA HIS A 114 11.87 -5.49 11.97
C HIS A 114 13.36 -5.27 12.24
N ILE A 115 13.92 -4.13 11.79
CA ILE A 115 15.37 -3.88 11.95
C ILE A 115 15.63 -3.12 13.25
N LEU A 116 14.87 -2.04 13.51
CA LEU A 116 15.11 -1.20 14.68
C LEU A 116 14.51 -1.81 15.96
N LEU A 117 13.27 -2.30 15.89
CA LEU A 117 12.58 -2.87 17.05
C LEU A 117 12.82 -4.37 17.23
N ARG A 118 13.49 -5.04 16.27
CA ARG A 118 13.80 -6.49 16.26
C ARG A 118 12.60 -7.39 16.59
N LYS A 119 11.41 -7.02 16.12
CA LYS A 119 10.19 -7.84 16.19
C LYS A 119 9.91 -8.49 14.84
#